data_AF-A0A2N7QBN8-F1
#
_entry.id   AF-A0A2N7QBN8-F1
#
_cell.length_a   1.000
_cell.length_b   1.000
_cell.length_c   1.000
_cell.angle_alpha   90.00
_cell.angle_beta   90.00
_cell.angle_gamma   90.00
#
_symmetry.space_group_name_H-M   'P 1'
#
loop_
_entity.id
_entity.type
_entity.pdbx_description
1 polymer ?
#
loop_
_entity_poly.entity_id
_entity_poly.type
_entity_poly.pdbx_seq_one_letter_code
_entity_poly.pdbx_strand_id
1 'polypeptide(L)'
;MQLIGRLQLEDHQIEKGDLVICVTEGGETSSVIGTILAALDQWKKAPNYDPTQSSRQLYFVYNNPDDRLIPFDRSRQVIEEPGITKINLTTGPMAIAGSTRMQATTIETYVLGVALEKAVFDLLSDILSPKELQKIGFTKKYEISENLKAFSSLLSKIKNAVPQLSPWTELEAQTYATNHFSTYFAVKALITVFIDSTERSPTFRLYPLDTINEPTRKCWIQVWTQAENKKQAWQNFLGRPFRGLREDFYRPEFEEKVEDSYLRQAALESLKKAGDEQQDLYDFSLSDFNLKQRGPKPGDLGVMVALSPEENNWLNNNSTFSRVATLFLKNGANLVLVNLAGLSEKKIASLKKEVEDFYQAKVAQKNQKIIQICLLIDQDNDPFHLRQNVALKMILNAHSTAVMTKLGRVIGNTMTNVSPSNLKLIGRATYLIQSHVNDCLRQPEWIKKYGLRSPITYGEANAVLFDSIAFLKDKQETAGQTAEVALSIIRILESLRQKRGISNEEALTIVQNTGLAEYLSKATS
;
A
#
# COMPACT_ATOMS: atom_id res chain seq x y z
N MET A 1 -14.39 -18.68 3.54
CA MET A 1 -14.18 -17.21 3.48
C MET A 1 -14.84 -16.51 2.29
N GLN A 2 -15.30 -17.18 1.22
CA GLN A 2 -16.09 -16.50 0.16
C GLN A 2 -17.38 -15.85 0.68
N LEU A 3 -17.90 -16.35 1.80
CA LEU A 3 -19.08 -15.82 2.50
C LEU A 3 -19.03 -14.30 2.71
N ILE A 4 -17.92 -13.72 3.17
CA ILE A 4 -17.85 -12.26 3.42
C ILE A 4 -18.15 -11.45 2.16
N GLY A 5 -17.66 -11.89 1.00
CA GLY A 5 -17.88 -11.18 -0.26
C GLY A 5 -19.32 -11.23 -0.73
N ARG A 6 -20.00 -12.36 -0.51
CA ARG A 6 -21.45 -12.51 -0.71
C ARG A 6 -22.21 -11.54 0.20
N LEU A 7 -21.90 -11.54 1.49
CA LEU A 7 -22.57 -10.68 2.46
C LEU A 7 -22.32 -9.20 2.19
N GLN A 8 -21.13 -8.81 1.72
CA GLN A 8 -20.86 -7.42 1.30
C GLN A 8 -21.70 -7.03 0.09
N LEU A 9 -21.90 -7.93 -0.88
CA LEU A 9 -22.78 -7.68 -2.02
C LEU A 9 -24.22 -7.42 -1.56
N GLU A 10 -24.73 -8.26 -0.65
CA GLU A 10 -26.07 -8.16 -0.08
C GLU A 10 -26.24 -6.91 0.81
N ASP A 11 -25.27 -6.62 1.69
CA ASP A 11 -25.27 -5.44 2.56
C ASP A 11 -25.28 -4.14 1.75
N HIS A 12 -24.58 -4.13 0.60
CA HIS A 12 -24.56 -3.00 -0.32
C HIS A 12 -25.77 -2.94 -1.25
N GLN A 13 -26.72 -3.88 -1.14
CA GLN A 13 -27.94 -3.95 -1.96
C GLN A 13 -27.64 -3.95 -3.45
N ILE A 14 -26.57 -4.63 -3.84
CA ILE A 14 -26.22 -4.82 -5.25
C ILE A 14 -27.10 -5.93 -5.81
N GLU A 15 -27.82 -5.62 -6.89
CA GLU A 15 -28.81 -6.51 -7.48
C GLU A 15 -28.48 -6.88 -8.92
N LYS A 16 -29.25 -7.85 -9.46
CA LYS A 16 -29.13 -8.24 -10.86
C LYS A 16 -29.42 -7.03 -11.76
N GLY A 17 -28.44 -6.67 -12.57
CA GLY A 17 -28.53 -5.55 -13.51
C GLY A 17 -27.49 -4.47 -13.21
N ASP A 18 -27.01 -4.41 -11.96
CA ASP A 18 -25.90 -3.55 -11.57
C ASP A 18 -24.58 -4.03 -12.18
N LEU A 19 -23.68 -3.07 -12.40
CA LEU A 19 -22.30 -3.32 -12.82
C LEU A 19 -21.46 -3.72 -11.62
N VAL A 20 -20.83 -4.90 -11.67
CA VAL A 20 -19.93 -5.43 -10.65
C VAL A 20 -18.55 -5.64 -11.23
N ILE A 21 -17.59 -4.83 -10.77
CA ILE A 21 -16.17 -4.95 -11.14
C ILE A 21 -15.40 -5.41 -9.90
N CYS A 22 -15.01 -6.68 -9.90
CA CYS A 22 -14.23 -7.31 -8.85
C CYS A 22 -12.73 -7.26 -9.19
N VAL A 23 -11.95 -6.58 -8.36
CA VAL A 23 -10.51 -6.36 -8.56
C VAL A 23 -9.72 -7.16 -7.52
N THR A 24 -8.75 -7.95 -7.98
CA THR A 24 -7.91 -8.78 -7.09
C THR A 24 -6.54 -9.01 -7.71
N GLU A 25 -5.49 -8.48 -7.08
CA GLU A 25 -4.16 -8.48 -7.69
C GLU A 25 -3.67 -9.89 -7.99
N GLY A 26 -3.86 -10.79 -7.02
CA GLY A 26 -3.42 -12.18 -7.12
C GLY A 26 -4.41 -13.11 -7.83
N GLY A 27 -5.63 -12.68 -8.17
CA GLY A 27 -6.68 -13.57 -8.73
C GLY A 27 -7.19 -14.68 -7.78
N GLU A 28 -6.90 -14.58 -6.48
CA GLU A 28 -7.13 -15.64 -5.49
C GLU A 28 -7.90 -15.18 -4.24
N THR A 29 -8.20 -13.88 -4.15
CA THR A 29 -8.77 -13.28 -2.95
C THR A 29 -10.20 -13.79 -2.73
N SER A 30 -10.41 -14.53 -1.64
CA SER A 30 -11.66 -15.26 -1.42
C SER A 30 -12.89 -14.35 -1.28
N SER A 31 -12.77 -13.18 -0.67
CA SER A 31 -13.87 -12.21 -0.60
C SER A 31 -14.28 -11.74 -1.99
N VAL A 32 -13.32 -11.31 -2.81
CA VAL A 32 -13.56 -10.85 -4.18
C VAL A 32 -14.20 -11.94 -5.05
N ILE A 33 -13.69 -13.18 -4.96
CA ILE A 33 -14.29 -14.34 -5.64
C ILE A 33 -15.72 -14.59 -5.14
N GLY A 34 -15.95 -14.50 -3.82
CA GLY A 34 -17.28 -14.66 -3.24
C GLY A 34 -18.27 -13.61 -3.74
N THR A 35 -17.84 -12.35 -3.87
CA THR A 35 -18.65 -11.25 -4.41
C THR A 35 -19.06 -11.52 -5.86
N ILE A 36 -18.11 -11.83 -6.75
CA ILE A 36 -18.43 -12.02 -8.18
C ILE A 36 -19.30 -13.26 -8.42
N LEU A 37 -19.09 -14.35 -7.65
CA LEU A 37 -19.92 -15.55 -7.74
C LEU A 37 -21.33 -15.30 -7.17
N ALA A 38 -21.46 -14.55 -6.09
CA ALA A 38 -22.78 -14.16 -5.56
C ALA A 38 -23.55 -13.28 -6.56
N ALA A 39 -22.87 -12.36 -7.24
CA ALA A 39 -23.46 -11.57 -8.31
C ALA A 39 -23.96 -12.48 -9.44
N LEU A 40 -23.11 -13.40 -9.91
CA LEU A 40 -23.46 -14.37 -10.94
C LEU A 40 -24.64 -15.27 -10.54
N ASP A 41 -24.72 -15.69 -9.27
CA ASP A 41 -25.85 -16.49 -8.77
C ASP A 41 -27.18 -15.75 -8.93
N GLN A 42 -27.22 -14.42 -8.73
CA GLN A 42 -28.42 -13.62 -8.98
C GLN A 42 -28.84 -13.68 -10.45
N TRP A 43 -27.87 -13.69 -11.38
CA TRP A 43 -28.14 -13.86 -12.81
C TRP A 43 -28.63 -15.28 -13.15
N LYS A 44 -27.98 -16.31 -12.62
CA LYS A 44 -28.30 -17.73 -12.88
C LYS A 44 -29.67 -18.14 -12.34
N LYS A 45 -30.16 -17.51 -11.28
CA LYS A 45 -31.51 -17.73 -10.73
C LYS A 45 -32.62 -17.18 -11.62
N ALA A 46 -32.32 -16.30 -12.58
CA ALA A 46 -33.33 -15.77 -13.47
C ALA A 46 -33.77 -16.83 -14.50
N PRO A 47 -35.08 -16.93 -14.83
CA PRO A 47 -35.61 -17.97 -15.70
C PRO A 47 -35.02 -17.97 -17.13
N ASN A 48 -34.48 -16.83 -17.57
CA ASN A 48 -33.86 -16.65 -18.89
C ASN A 48 -32.37 -16.28 -18.77
N TYR A 49 -31.62 -16.98 -17.92
CA TYR A 49 -30.18 -16.74 -17.78
C TYR A 49 -29.44 -16.90 -19.12
N ASP A 50 -28.73 -15.85 -19.52
CA ASP A 50 -27.82 -15.83 -20.66
C ASP A 50 -26.44 -15.35 -20.19
N PRO A 51 -25.38 -16.19 -20.27
CA PRO A 51 -24.04 -15.80 -19.88
C PRO A 51 -23.51 -14.59 -20.66
N THR A 52 -24.02 -14.35 -21.87
CA THR A 52 -23.66 -13.18 -22.69
C THR A 52 -24.16 -11.87 -22.06
N GLN A 53 -25.27 -11.92 -21.31
CA GLN A 53 -25.79 -10.74 -20.61
C GLN A 53 -25.03 -10.50 -19.31
N SER A 54 -24.83 -11.54 -18.50
CA SER A 54 -24.10 -11.39 -17.24
C SER A 54 -22.65 -10.98 -17.47
N SER A 55 -21.98 -11.49 -18.51
CA SER A 55 -20.60 -11.11 -18.84
C SER A 55 -20.44 -9.62 -19.19
N ARG A 56 -21.50 -8.91 -19.58
CA ARG A 56 -21.46 -7.45 -19.81
C ARG A 56 -21.54 -6.63 -18.53
N GLN A 57 -21.90 -7.24 -17.40
CA GLN A 57 -22.07 -6.58 -16.10
C GLN A 57 -21.13 -7.12 -15.03
N LEU A 58 -20.56 -8.31 -15.22
CA LEU A 58 -19.70 -8.97 -14.24
C LEU A 58 -18.26 -9.02 -14.76
N TYR A 59 -17.36 -8.27 -14.12
CA TYR A 59 -15.95 -8.18 -14.49
C TYR A 59 -15.05 -8.66 -13.36
N PHE A 60 -14.05 -9.47 -13.71
CA PHE A 60 -13.02 -9.97 -12.80
C PHE A 60 -11.63 -9.55 -13.30
N VAL A 61 -10.96 -8.70 -12.53
CA VAL A 61 -9.68 -8.05 -12.88
C VAL A 61 -8.57 -8.61 -11.99
N TYR A 62 -7.46 -9.05 -12.59
CA TYR A 62 -6.35 -9.70 -11.87
C TYR A 62 -5.03 -9.60 -12.64
N ASN A 63 -3.89 -9.86 -11.96
CA ASN A 63 -2.54 -9.66 -12.54
C ASN A 63 -1.68 -10.93 -12.64
N ASN A 64 -2.21 -12.09 -12.29
CA ASN A 64 -1.50 -13.35 -12.48
C ASN A 64 -1.87 -13.98 -13.84
N PRO A 65 -0.92 -14.67 -14.51
CA PRO A 65 -1.22 -15.49 -15.67
C PRO A 65 -2.25 -16.57 -15.36
N ASP A 66 -3.13 -16.88 -16.31
CA ASP A 66 -4.22 -17.85 -16.13
C ASP A 66 -3.69 -19.25 -15.78
N ASP A 67 -2.60 -19.69 -16.40
CA ASP A 67 -1.96 -20.99 -16.16
C ASP A 67 -1.47 -21.17 -14.71
N ARG A 68 -1.23 -20.07 -14.00
CA ARG A 68 -0.87 -20.07 -12.57
C ARG A 68 -2.08 -20.12 -11.66
N LEU A 69 -3.25 -19.69 -12.13
CA LEU A 69 -4.47 -19.63 -11.33
C LEU A 69 -5.39 -20.84 -11.53
N ILE A 70 -5.45 -21.39 -12.73
CA ILE A 70 -6.27 -22.57 -13.07
C ILE A 70 -6.05 -23.75 -12.11
N PRO A 71 -4.83 -24.06 -11.63
CA PRO A 71 -4.65 -25.15 -10.67
C PRO A 71 -5.44 -24.99 -9.36
N PHE A 72 -5.82 -23.76 -8.97
CA PHE A 72 -6.59 -23.51 -7.77
C PHE A 72 -8.10 -23.47 -8.05
N ASP A 73 -8.87 -24.39 -7.46
CA ASP A 73 -10.32 -24.53 -7.70
C ASP A 73 -11.08 -23.21 -7.56
N ARG A 74 -10.77 -22.43 -6.51
CA ARG A 74 -11.40 -21.13 -6.26
C ARG A 74 -11.22 -20.13 -7.40
N SER A 75 -10.07 -20.14 -8.06
CA SER A 75 -9.74 -19.22 -9.14
C SER A 75 -10.28 -19.75 -10.46
N ARG A 76 -10.14 -21.07 -10.70
CA ARG A 76 -10.69 -21.77 -11.87
C ARG A 76 -12.19 -21.51 -12.03
N GLN A 77 -12.96 -21.60 -10.94
CA GLN A 77 -14.40 -21.34 -10.91
C GLN A 77 -14.81 -19.98 -11.47
N VAL A 78 -13.94 -18.97 -11.41
CA VAL A 78 -14.20 -17.63 -11.95
C VAL A 78 -13.61 -17.49 -13.35
N ILE A 79 -12.38 -17.97 -13.57
CA ILE A 79 -11.65 -17.81 -14.82
C ILE A 79 -12.33 -18.55 -15.97
N GLU A 80 -12.80 -19.78 -15.73
CA GLU A 80 -13.46 -20.61 -16.75
C GLU A 80 -14.96 -20.29 -16.92
N GLU A 81 -15.55 -19.46 -16.05
CA GLU A 81 -16.98 -19.16 -16.10
C GLU A 81 -17.33 -18.20 -17.26
N PRO A 82 -18.17 -18.62 -18.22
CA PRO A 82 -18.53 -17.79 -19.38
C PRO A 82 -19.39 -16.57 -19.01
N GLY A 83 -20.13 -16.63 -17.90
CA GLY A 83 -20.96 -15.52 -17.42
C GLY A 83 -20.20 -14.35 -16.80
N ILE A 84 -18.86 -14.42 -16.73
CA ILE A 84 -17.98 -13.38 -16.16
C ILE A 84 -16.94 -12.97 -17.19
N THR A 85 -16.76 -11.67 -17.40
CA THR A 85 -15.68 -11.13 -18.24
C THR A 85 -14.39 -11.02 -17.44
N LYS A 86 -13.30 -11.56 -17.97
CA LYS A 86 -11.97 -11.51 -17.33
C LYS A 86 -11.14 -10.39 -17.96
N ILE A 87 -10.52 -9.56 -17.13
CA ILE A 87 -9.51 -8.57 -17.54
C ILE A 87 -8.19 -8.97 -16.89
N ASN A 88 -7.39 -9.76 -17.60
CA ASN A 88 -6.06 -10.15 -17.13
C ASN A 88 -5.04 -9.04 -17.46
N LEU A 89 -4.56 -8.39 -16.40
CA LEU A 89 -3.53 -7.33 -16.43
C LEU A 89 -2.17 -7.88 -15.97
N THR A 90 -1.74 -9.03 -16.52
CA THR A 90 -0.50 -9.67 -16.11
C THR A 90 0.69 -8.71 -16.14
N THR A 91 1.29 -8.47 -14.97
CA THR A 91 2.41 -7.54 -14.79
C THR A 91 3.78 -8.21 -14.66
N GLY A 92 3.81 -9.55 -14.60
CA GLY A 92 5.00 -10.29 -14.16
C GLY A 92 5.27 -10.12 -12.65
N PRO A 93 6.44 -10.59 -12.16
CA PRO A 93 6.78 -10.51 -10.75
C PRO A 93 6.92 -9.06 -10.27
N MET A 94 6.46 -8.81 -9.04
CA MET A 94 6.63 -7.52 -8.39
C MET A 94 8.13 -7.21 -8.18
N ALA A 95 8.48 -5.92 -8.21
CA ALA A 95 9.87 -5.48 -7.98
C ALA A 95 10.35 -5.86 -6.57
N ILE A 96 9.43 -5.76 -5.60
CA ILE A 96 9.55 -6.40 -4.30
C ILE A 96 8.56 -7.55 -4.23
N ALA A 97 9.07 -8.77 -4.10
CA ALA A 97 8.29 -9.99 -4.13
C ALA A 97 7.11 -9.90 -3.15
N GLY A 98 5.90 -10.17 -3.64
CA GLY A 98 4.66 -10.14 -2.84
C GLY A 98 4.18 -8.75 -2.41
N SER A 99 4.71 -7.66 -2.96
CA SER A 99 4.23 -6.28 -2.72
C SER A 99 3.23 -5.87 -3.83
N THR A 100 2.00 -6.38 -3.77
CA THR A 100 0.97 -6.15 -4.80
C THR A 100 0.53 -4.68 -4.88
N ARG A 101 0.70 -3.93 -3.79
CA ARG A 101 0.55 -2.46 -3.76
C ARG A 101 1.42 -1.74 -4.79
N MET A 102 2.42 -2.39 -5.40
CA MET A 102 3.29 -1.79 -6.41
C MET A 102 2.70 -1.95 -7.82
N GLN A 103 3.25 -2.83 -8.67
CA GLN A 103 2.90 -2.85 -10.09
C GLN A 103 1.44 -3.27 -10.35
N ALA A 104 0.94 -4.29 -9.63
CA ALA A 104 -0.40 -4.84 -9.84
C ALA A 104 -1.50 -3.79 -9.63
N THR A 105 -1.60 -3.22 -8.42
CA THR A 105 -2.60 -2.17 -8.13
C THR A 105 -2.40 -0.90 -8.96
N THR A 106 -1.17 -0.60 -9.38
CA THR A 106 -0.91 0.57 -10.25
C THR A 106 -1.56 0.41 -11.62
N ILE A 107 -1.41 -0.75 -12.26
CA ILE A 107 -2.03 -0.98 -13.57
C ILE A 107 -3.55 -1.15 -13.45
N GLU A 108 -4.04 -1.82 -12.39
CA GLU A 108 -5.48 -1.94 -12.12
C GLU A 108 -6.13 -0.56 -11.96
N THR A 109 -5.53 0.31 -11.13
CA THR A 109 -6.02 1.68 -10.92
C THR A 109 -6.03 2.47 -12.23
N TYR A 110 -4.96 2.38 -13.02
CA TYR A 110 -4.85 3.14 -14.26
C TYR A 110 -5.84 2.66 -15.33
N VAL A 111 -5.93 1.36 -15.58
CA VAL A 111 -6.83 0.80 -16.61
C VAL A 111 -8.29 1.04 -16.26
N LEU A 112 -8.67 0.79 -15.00
CA LEU A 112 -10.05 1.01 -14.56
C LEU A 112 -10.40 2.50 -14.46
N GLY A 113 -9.44 3.34 -14.08
CA GLY A 113 -9.60 4.80 -14.12
C GLY A 113 -9.90 5.31 -15.53
N VAL A 114 -9.14 4.85 -16.54
CA VAL A 114 -9.38 5.20 -17.95
C VAL A 114 -10.75 4.72 -18.44
N ALA A 115 -11.15 3.51 -18.05
CA ALA A 115 -12.48 2.98 -18.39
C ALA A 115 -13.61 3.82 -17.76
N LEU A 116 -13.44 4.24 -16.50
CA LEU A 116 -14.40 5.07 -15.80
C LEU A 116 -14.50 6.48 -16.38
N GLU A 117 -13.38 7.12 -16.71
CA GLU A 117 -13.35 8.42 -17.38
C GLU A 117 -14.05 8.36 -18.75
N LYS A 118 -13.88 7.27 -19.50
CA LYS A 118 -14.61 7.05 -20.75
C LYS A 118 -16.11 6.93 -20.53
N ALA A 119 -16.54 6.12 -19.57
CA ALA A 119 -17.96 5.94 -19.27
C ALA A 119 -18.62 7.27 -18.86
N VAL A 120 -17.91 8.08 -18.08
CA VAL A 120 -18.37 9.41 -17.65
C VAL A 120 -18.38 10.39 -18.82
N PHE A 121 -17.38 10.36 -19.70
CA PHE A 121 -17.40 11.17 -20.92
C PHE A 121 -18.62 10.86 -21.78
N ASP A 122 -18.88 9.59 -22.07
CA ASP A 122 -19.99 9.17 -22.94
C ASP A 122 -21.34 9.55 -22.34
N LEU A 123 -21.50 9.39 -21.02
CA LEU A 123 -22.72 9.78 -20.31
C LEU A 123 -22.95 11.31 -20.37
N LEU A 124 -21.88 12.09 -20.18
CA LEU A 124 -21.99 13.54 -20.08
C LEU A 124 -21.97 14.22 -21.45
N SER A 125 -21.42 13.61 -22.49
CA SER A 125 -21.31 14.21 -23.83
C SER A 125 -22.67 14.44 -24.49
N ASP A 126 -23.68 13.68 -24.10
CA ASP A 126 -25.05 13.83 -24.60
C ASP A 126 -25.81 14.98 -23.92
N ILE A 127 -25.30 15.46 -22.77
CA ILE A 127 -25.99 16.42 -21.90
C ILE A 127 -25.25 17.77 -21.83
N LEU A 128 -23.93 17.75 -21.85
CA LEU A 128 -23.08 18.93 -21.68
C LEU A 128 -22.59 19.48 -23.02
N SER A 129 -22.51 20.80 -23.11
CA SER A 129 -21.86 21.46 -24.25
C SER A 129 -20.34 21.20 -24.25
N PRO A 130 -19.66 21.35 -25.40
CA PRO A 130 -18.20 21.22 -25.46
C PRO A 130 -17.44 22.13 -24.48
N LYS A 131 -17.98 23.33 -24.20
CA LYS A 131 -17.37 24.26 -23.23
C LYS A 131 -17.53 23.78 -21.79
N GLU A 132 -18.62 23.11 -21.46
CA GLU A 132 -18.85 22.53 -20.12
C GLU A 132 -18.02 21.29 -19.91
N LEU A 133 -17.92 20.41 -20.91
CA LEU A 133 -16.98 19.28 -20.92
C LEU A 133 -15.54 19.74 -20.68
N GLN A 134 -15.12 20.80 -21.36
CA GLN A 134 -13.78 21.37 -21.17
C GLN A 134 -13.56 21.88 -19.73
N LYS A 135 -14.58 22.48 -19.09
CA LYS A 135 -14.49 22.96 -17.70
C LYS A 135 -14.29 21.84 -16.69
N ILE A 136 -14.84 20.66 -16.95
CA ILE A 136 -14.70 19.48 -16.08
C ILE A 136 -13.51 18.59 -16.47
N GLY A 137 -12.65 19.06 -17.39
CA GLY A 137 -11.38 18.41 -17.71
C GLY A 137 -11.39 17.56 -19.00
N PHE A 138 -12.52 17.42 -19.68
CA PHE A 138 -12.59 16.78 -20.99
C PHE A 138 -12.31 17.80 -22.10
N THR A 139 -11.03 17.99 -22.44
CA THR A 139 -10.57 18.99 -23.41
C THR A 139 -10.80 18.56 -24.87
N LYS A 140 -10.98 17.26 -25.11
CA LYS A 140 -11.22 16.65 -26.41
C LYS A 140 -12.03 15.36 -26.23
N LYS A 141 -12.36 14.69 -27.35
CA LYS A 141 -13.04 13.40 -27.31
C LYS A 141 -12.22 12.40 -26.47
N TYR A 142 -12.86 11.75 -25.50
CA TYR A 142 -12.18 10.78 -24.65
C TYR A 142 -12.16 9.39 -25.32
N GLU A 143 -10.95 8.91 -25.61
CA GLU A 143 -10.71 7.61 -26.24
C GLU A 143 -9.87 6.71 -25.32
N ILE A 144 -10.32 5.48 -25.08
CA ILE A 144 -9.63 4.52 -24.19
C ILE A 144 -8.21 4.25 -24.71
N SER A 145 -8.08 3.98 -26.02
CA SER A 145 -6.79 3.57 -26.60
C SER A 145 -5.71 4.65 -26.50
N GLU A 146 -6.08 5.93 -26.63
CA GLU A 146 -5.16 7.07 -26.49
C GLU A 146 -4.71 7.19 -25.03
N ASN A 147 -5.65 7.18 -24.09
CA ASN A 147 -5.33 7.33 -22.67
C ASN A 147 -4.55 6.15 -22.10
N LEU A 148 -4.80 4.92 -22.57
CA LEU A 148 -3.96 3.77 -22.21
C LEU A 148 -2.52 3.93 -22.69
N LYS A 149 -2.31 4.44 -23.93
CA LYS A 149 -0.96 4.70 -24.47
C LYS A 149 -0.21 5.78 -23.70
N ALA A 150 -0.91 6.73 -23.07
CA ALA A 150 -0.30 7.78 -22.27
C ALA A 150 0.49 7.24 -21.05
N PHE A 151 0.19 6.02 -20.58
CA PHE A 151 0.92 5.38 -19.47
C PHE A 151 2.42 5.24 -19.75
N SER A 152 2.81 4.95 -20.99
CA SER A 152 4.22 4.79 -21.36
C SER A 152 5.02 6.08 -21.16
N SER A 153 4.44 7.21 -21.59
CA SER A 153 5.04 8.54 -21.38
C SER A 153 5.10 8.89 -19.89
N LEU A 154 4.03 8.60 -19.14
CA LEU A 154 3.98 8.79 -17.70
C LEU A 154 5.09 8.01 -16.98
N LEU A 155 5.25 6.72 -17.31
CA LEU A 155 6.29 5.85 -16.76
C LEU A 155 7.69 6.36 -17.08
N SER A 156 7.93 6.82 -18.31
CA SER A 156 9.22 7.41 -18.71
C SER A 156 9.57 8.64 -17.86
N LYS A 157 8.61 9.56 -17.68
CA LYS A 157 8.78 10.75 -16.83
C LYS A 157 9.12 10.37 -15.39
N ILE A 158 8.43 9.38 -14.82
CA ILE A 158 8.67 8.92 -13.44
C ILE A 158 10.05 8.27 -13.30
N LYS A 159 10.47 7.44 -14.26
CA LYS A 159 11.81 6.84 -14.26
C LYS A 159 12.91 7.92 -14.26
N ASN A 160 12.75 8.95 -15.09
CA ASN A 160 13.69 10.05 -15.17
C ASN A 160 13.70 10.93 -13.90
N ALA A 161 12.62 10.89 -13.12
CA ALA A 161 12.49 11.62 -11.86
C ALA A 161 13.19 10.94 -10.67
N VAL A 162 13.54 9.65 -10.76
CA VAL A 162 14.10 8.86 -9.65
C VAL A 162 15.29 9.53 -8.95
N PRO A 163 16.29 10.11 -9.65
CA PRO A 163 17.40 10.79 -8.97
C PRO A 163 16.96 11.95 -8.06
N GLN A 164 15.87 12.65 -8.42
CA GLN A 164 15.32 13.73 -7.60
C GLN A 164 14.72 13.22 -6.28
N LEU A 165 14.28 11.95 -6.23
CA LEU A 165 13.72 11.35 -5.01
C LEU A 165 14.78 10.92 -3.99
N SER A 166 16.05 10.83 -4.41
CA SER A 166 17.12 10.31 -3.56
C SER A 166 17.35 11.17 -2.29
N PRO A 167 17.47 12.51 -2.37
CA PRO A 167 17.63 13.35 -1.17
C PRO A 167 16.47 13.23 -0.18
N TRP A 168 15.24 13.09 -0.66
CA TRP A 168 14.07 12.87 0.20
C TRP A 168 14.13 11.49 0.87
N THR A 169 14.44 10.44 0.11
CA THR A 169 14.63 9.08 0.63
C THR A 169 15.71 9.04 1.72
N GLU A 170 16.84 9.70 1.49
CA GLU A 170 17.92 9.79 2.48
C GLU A 170 17.45 10.51 3.76
N LEU A 171 16.80 11.66 3.60
CA LEU A 171 16.33 12.46 4.71
C LEU A 171 15.31 11.71 5.56
N GLU A 172 14.33 11.05 4.95
CA GLU A 172 13.31 10.31 5.68
C GLU A 172 13.88 9.06 6.37
N ALA A 173 14.80 8.34 5.71
CA ALA A 173 15.53 7.23 6.35
C ALA A 173 16.36 7.70 7.55
N GLN A 174 17.08 8.83 7.41
CA GLN A 174 17.84 9.43 8.50
C GLN A 174 16.92 9.85 9.66
N THR A 175 15.76 10.45 9.35
CA THR A 175 14.76 10.87 10.33
C THR A 175 14.33 9.68 11.20
N TYR A 176 14.01 8.53 10.59
CA TYR A 176 13.66 7.33 11.34
C TYR A 176 14.86 6.74 12.10
N ALA A 177 16.05 6.74 11.52
CA ALA A 177 17.26 6.24 12.18
C ALA A 177 17.64 7.05 13.43
N THR A 178 17.25 8.32 13.51
CA THR A 178 17.44 9.18 14.69
C THR A 178 16.23 9.21 15.63
N ASN A 179 15.34 8.22 15.55
CA ASN A 179 14.12 8.11 16.37
C ASN A 179 13.19 9.32 16.26
N HIS A 180 13.06 9.88 15.06
CA HIS A 180 12.14 10.97 14.74
C HIS A 180 11.11 10.50 13.73
N PHE A 181 10.10 11.33 13.50
CA PHE A 181 8.91 10.91 12.77
C PHE A 181 8.63 11.77 11.54
N SER A 182 7.84 11.22 10.61
CA SER A 182 7.37 11.96 9.43
C SER A 182 5.87 12.24 9.49
N THR A 183 5.44 13.40 9.03
CA THR A 183 4.02 13.73 8.94
C THR A 183 3.73 14.30 7.56
N TYR A 184 2.84 13.64 6.85
CA TYR A 184 2.46 13.96 5.49
C TYR A 184 1.17 14.76 5.50
N PHE A 185 1.15 15.93 4.86
CA PHE A 185 -0.03 16.75 4.69
C PHE A 185 -0.50 16.70 3.23
N ALA A 186 -1.78 16.38 3.02
CA ALA A 186 -2.37 16.29 1.69
C ALA A 186 -3.86 16.68 1.68
N VAL A 187 -4.31 17.25 0.57
CA VAL A 187 -5.73 17.57 0.31
C VAL A 187 -6.22 16.79 -0.91
N LYS A 188 -5.94 17.18 -2.16
CA LYS A 188 -6.30 16.36 -3.33
C LYS A 188 -5.56 15.02 -3.37
N ALA A 189 -4.31 15.00 -2.90
CA ALA A 189 -3.48 13.80 -2.83
C ALA A 189 -3.83 12.86 -1.65
N LEU A 190 -4.82 13.21 -0.81
CA LEU A 190 -5.06 12.57 0.48
C LEU A 190 -5.20 11.05 0.36
N ILE A 191 -6.04 10.56 -0.55
CA ILE A 191 -6.27 9.12 -0.69
C ILE A 191 -5.00 8.36 -1.05
N THR A 192 -4.20 8.90 -1.98
CA THR A 192 -2.95 8.29 -2.45
C THR A 192 -1.89 8.26 -1.35
N VAL A 193 -1.76 9.34 -0.58
CA VAL A 193 -0.83 9.42 0.57
C VAL A 193 -1.25 8.49 1.70
N PHE A 194 -2.55 8.45 2.01
CA PHE A 194 -3.08 7.62 3.09
C PHE A 194 -2.93 6.12 2.79
N ILE A 195 -3.19 5.71 1.55
CA ILE A 195 -2.99 4.32 1.11
C ILE A 195 -1.51 3.92 1.18
N ASP A 196 -0.56 4.75 0.69
CA ASP A 196 0.86 4.41 0.84
C ASP A 196 1.26 4.31 2.32
N SER A 197 0.79 5.22 3.17
CA SER A 197 1.07 5.23 4.60
C SER A 197 0.59 3.95 5.31
N THR A 198 -0.68 3.59 5.11
CA THR A 198 -1.29 2.41 5.75
C THR A 198 -0.66 1.10 5.27
N GLU A 199 -0.26 1.02 4.01
CA GLU A 199 0.41 -0.16 3.45
C GLU A 199 1.82 -0.38 3.99
N ARG A 200 2.51 0.65 4.53
CA ARG A 200 3.86 0.47 5.09
C ARG A 200 3.87 -0.45 6.32
N SER A 201 2.82 -0.40 7.16
CA SER A 201 2.75 -1.19 8.40
C SER A 201 2.78 -2.71 8.14
N PRO A 202 1.84 -3.31 7.38
CA PRO A 202 1.86 -4.75 7.10
C PRO A 202 3.04 -5.16 6.21
N THR A 203 3.52 -4.26 5.35
CA THR A 203 4.59 -4.51 4.38
C THR A 203 5.97 -4.61 5.04
N PHE A 204 6.27 -3.74 6.01
CA PHE A 204 7.60 -3.63 6.64
C PHE A 204 7.61 -3.88 8.15
N ARG A 205 6.48 -4.37 8.71
CA ARG A 205 6.26 -4.59 10.15
C ARG A 205 6.50 -3.31 10.97
N LEU A 206 5.87 -2.22 10.54
CA LEU A 206 5.84 -0.97 11.31
C LEU A 206 4.60 -0.93 12.20
N TYR A 207 4.63 -0.08 13.22
CA TYR A 207 3.42 0.23 13.98
C TYR A 207 2.32 0.74 13.03
N PRO A 208 1.06 0.29 13.21
CA PRO A 208 -0.07 0.83 12.47
C PRO A 208 -0.27 2.31 12.82
N LEU A 209 -1.19 2.98 12.13
CA LEU A 209 -1.57 4.35 12.48
C LEU A 209 -1.98 4.40 13.97
N ASP A 210 -1.49 5.42 14.67
CA ASP A 210 -1.82 5.64 16.08
C ASP A 210 -3.31 5.98 16.21
N THR A 211 -4.00 5.33 17.15
CA THR A 211 -5.35 5.75 17.52
C THR A 211 -5.29 7.01 18.39
N ILE A 212 -6.43 7.68 18.56
CA ILE A 212 -6.56 8.83 19.48
C ILE A 212 -6.26 8.45 20.94
N ASN A 213 -6.38 7.17 21.29
CA ASN A 213 -6.14 6.65 22.63
C ASN A 213 -4.65 6.39 22.90
N GLU A 214 -3.80 6.43 21.87
CA GLU A 214 -2.37 6.18 22.07
C GLU A 214 -1.68 7.39 22.72
N PRO A 215 -1.17 7.29 23.96
CA PRO A 215 -0.67 8.45 24.69
C PRO A 215 0.61 9.02 24.05
N THR A 216 1.44 8.15 23.47
CA THR A 216 2.69 8.50 22.82
C THR A 216 2.68 8.03 21.38
N ARG A 217 3.34 8.80 20.51
CA ARG A 217 3.43 8.48 19.09
C ARG A 217 4.27 7.21 18.89
N LYS A 218 3.71 6.19 18.24
CA LYS A 218 4.42 4.94 17.88
C LYS A 218 4.59 4.84 16.37
N CYS A 219 3.58 5.27 15.61
CA CYS A 219 3.62 5.22 14.16
C CYS A 219 4.68 6.18 13.58
N TRP A 220 5.58 5.62 12.76
CA TRP A 220 6.69 6.35 12.13
C TRP A 220 6.18 7.45 11.19
N ILE A 221 5.03 7.22 10.57
CA ILE A 221 4.39 8.12 9.62
C ILE A 221 2.99 8.49 10.10
N GLN A 222 2.62 9.76 9.95
CA GLN A 222 1.25 10.24 10.13
C GLN A 222 0.79 10.93 8.85
N VAL A 223 -0.52 10.97 8.65
CA VAL A 223 -1.15 11.71 7.56
C VAL A 223 -2.06 12.74 8.19
N TRP A 224 -2.02 13.97 7.68
CA TRP A 224 -2.91 15.06 8.03
C TRP A 224 -3.61 15.60 6.78
N THR A 225 -4.81 16.11 6.95
CA THR A 225 -5.57 16.80 5.91
C THR A 225 -6.25 18.06 6.41
N GLN A 226 -6.64 18.93 5.49
CA GLN A 226 -7.40 20.14 5.80
C GLN A 226 -8.82 19.77 6.26
N ALA A 227 -8.96 19.57 7.57
CA ALA A 227 -10.21 19.31 8.24
C ALA A 227 -10.14 19.86 9.67
N GLU A 228 -11.28 20.32 10.20
CA GLU A 228 -11.37 20.85 11.57
C GLU A 228 -11.52 19.75 12.62
N ASN A 229 -12.04 18.59 12.24
CA ASN A 229 -12.31 17.47 13.13
C ASN A 229 -12.28 16.11 12.38
N LYS A 230 -12.27 15.01 13.14
CA LYS A 230 -12.24 13.63 12.64
C LYS A 230 -13.31 13.32 11.59
N LYS A 231 -14.55 13.79 11.79
CA LYS A 231 -15.67 13.51 10.89
C LYS A 231 -15.44 14.14 9.52
N GLN A 232 -15.02 15.42 9.51
CA GLN A 232 -14.67 16.11 8.26
C GLN A 232 -13.47 15.45 7.57
N ALA A 233 -12.48 14.96 8.33
CA ALA A 233 -11.33 14.27 7.77
C ALA A 233 -11.73 12.97 7.05
N TRP A 234 -12.58 12.15 7.67
CA TRP A 234 -13.13 10.94 7.02
C TRP A 234 -13.99 11.26 5.79
N GLN A 235 -14.82 12.30 5.87
CA GLN A 235 -15.61 12.76 4.73
C GLN A 235 -14.71 13.22 3.57
N ASN A 236 -13.62 13.94 3.86
CA ASN A 236 -12.65 14.37 2.86
C ASN A 236 -11.90 13.19 2.23
N PHE A 237 -11.58 12.15 3.01
CA PHE A 237 -10.88 10.95 2.54
C PHE A 237 -11.77 10.05 1.67
N LEU A 238 -13.00 9.77 2.11
CA LEU A 238 -13.89 8.81 1.46
C LEU A 238 -14.83 9.45 0.42
N GLY A 239 -15.06 10.76 0.49
CA GLY A 239 -16.10 11.45 -0.29
C GLY A 239 -17.53 11.13 0.18
N ARG A 240 -17.69 10.32 1.23
CA ARG A 240 -18.95 9.85 1.80
C ARG A 240 -18.79 9.57 3.30
N PRO A 241 -19.88 9.38 4.05
CA PRO A 241 -19.78 8.89 5.42
C PRO A 241 -19.02 7.56 5.52
N PHE A 242 -18.28 7.41 6.61
CA PHE A 242 -17.65 6.13 6.95
C PHE A 242 -18.72 5.05 7.07
N ARG A 243 -18.39 3.85 6.59
CA ARG A 243 -19.25 2.67 6.66
C ARG A 243 -18.39 1.44 6.92
N GLY A 244 -18.49 0.88 8.11
CA GLY A 244 -17.94 -0.39 8.51
C GLY A 244 -18.92 -1.55 8.28
N LEU A 245 -18.57 -2.73 8.80
CA LEU A 245 -19.39 -3.92 8.79
C LEU A 245 -20.40 -3.89 9.96
N ARG A 246 -21.68 -4.08 9.65
CA ARG A 246 -22.77 -4.07 10.63
C ARG A 246 -22.83 -5.35 11.44
N GLU A 247 -22.51 -5.29 12.73
CA GLU A 247 -22.38 -6.49 13.57
C GLU A 247 -23.66 -7.34 13.57
N ASP A 248 -24.83 -6.71 13.67
CA ASP A 248 -26.15 -7.37 13.66
C ASP A 248 -26.44 -8.15 12.36
N PHE A 249 -25.86 -7.72 11.24
CA PHE A 249 -25.98 -8.39 9.95
C PHE A 249 -24.95 -9.52 9.76
N TYR A 250 -23.68 -9.27 10.08
CA TYR A 250 -22.60 -10.22 9.78
C TYR A 250 -22.40 -11.31 10.85
N ARG A 251 -22.71 -11.04 12.13
CA ARG A 251 -22.46 -11.98 13.22
C ARG A 251 -23.24 -13.30 13.08
N PRO A 252 -24.58 -13.30 12.87
CA PRO A 252 -25.34 -14.55 12.76
C PRO A 252 -24.83 -15.42 11.61
N GLU A 253 -24.53 -14.78 10.49
CA GLU A 253 -24.00 -15.41 9.29
C GLU A 253 -22.65 -16.11 9.53
N PHE A 254 -21.76 -15.49 10.30
CA PHE A 254 -20.49 -16.12 10.69
C PHE A 254 -20.68 -17.26 11.69
N GLU A 255 -21.61 -17.11 12.64
CA GLU A 255 -21.89 -18.11 13.66
C GLU A 255 -22.46 -19.41 13.06
N GLU A 256 -23.37 -19.26 12.09
CA GLU A 256 -24.12 -20.35 11.46
C GLU A 256 -23.41 -20.98 10.26
N LYS A 257 -22.80 -20.18 9.37
CA LYS A 257 -22.31 -20.66 8.07
C LYS A 257 -20.81 -20.91 8.00
N VAL A 258 -20.04 -20.57 9.04
CA VAL A 258 -18.62 -20.89 9.13
C VAL A 258 -18.42 -22.12 10.02
N GLU A 259 -18.30 -23.29 9.37
CA GLU A 259 -18.19 -24.59 10.05
C GLU A 259 -16.90 -24.75 10.84
N ASP A 260 -15.77 -24.28 10.29
CA ASP A 260 -14.47 -24.36 10.95
C ASP A 260 -14.43 -23.43 12.16
N SER A 261 -14.22 -24.00 13.36
CA SER A 261 -14.27 -23.27 14.62
C SER A 261 -13.21 -22.18 14.73
N TYR A 262 -12.02 -22.41 14.17
CA TYR A 262 -10.92 -21.44 14.20
C TYR A 262 -11.21 -20.27 13.26
N LEU A 263 -11.66 -20.54 12.03
CA LEU A 263 -12.04 -19.52 11.07
C LEU A 263 -13.24 -18.70 11.56
N ARG A 264 -14.22 -19.34 12.20
CA ARG A 264 -15.36 -18.66 12.81
C ARG A 264 -14.90 -17.70 13.91
N GLN A 265 -14.07 -18.17 14.84
CA GLN A 265 -13.52 -17.32 15.89
C GLN A 265 -12.73 -16.14 15.30
N ALA A 266 -11.87 -16.39 14.32
CA ALA A 266 -11.10 -15.33 13.64
C ALA A 266 -12.02 -14.30 12.94
N ALA A 267 -13.08 -14.75 12.27
CA ALA A 267 -14.05 -13.87 11.61
C ALA A 267 -14.79 -12.99 12.63
N LEU A 268 -15.26 -13.57 13.74
CA LEU A 268 -15.94 -12.84 14.81
C LEU A 268 -15.03 -11.84 15.52
N GLU A 269 -13.75 -12.19 15.77
CA GLU A 269 -12.78 -11.24 16.32
C GLU A 269 -12.44 -10.11 15.34
N SER A 270 -12.42 -10.39 14.05
CA SER A 270 -12.23 -9.35 13.03
C SER A 270 -13.44 -8.43 12.92
N LEU A 271 -14.67 -8.95 13.08
CA LEU A 271 -15.90 -8.16 13.02
C LEU A 271 -15.94 -7.07 14.10
N LYS A 272 -15.45 -7.36 15.30
CA LYS A 272 -15.30 -6.40 16.41
C LYS A 272 -14.38 -5.20 16.09
N LYS A 273 -13.58 -5.30 15.02
CA LYS A 273 -12.59 -4.29 14.60
C LYS A 273 -12.91 -3.72 13.21
N ALA A 274 -14.14 -3.88 12.75
CA ALA A 274 -14.54 -3.53 11.39
C ALA A 274 -15.81 -2.68 11.32
N GLY A 275 -16.44 -2.33 12.45
CA GLY A 275 -17.68 -1.57 12.48
C GLY A 275 -17.50 -0.07 12.30
N ASP A 276 -18.60 0.67 12.40
CA ASP A 276 -18.62 2.14 12.21
C ASP A 276 -17.83 2.88 13.29
N GLU A 277 -17.65 2.29 14.47
CA GLU A 277 -16.87 2.83 15.58
C GLU A 277 -15.38 3.01 15.24
N GLN A 278 -14.88 2.31 14.22
CA GLN A 278 -13.49 2.46 13.76
C GLN A 278 -13.17 3.90 13.32
N GLN A 279 -14.16 4.64 12.81
CA GLN A 279 -13.96 6.04 12.42
C GLN A 279 -13.56 6.92 13.61
N ASP A 280 -14.01 6.57 14.81
CA ASP A 280 -13.78 7.36 16.03
C ASP A 280 -12.40 7.16 16.62
N LEU A 281 -11.69 6.10 16.19
CA LEU A 281 -10.37 5.76 16.68
C LEU A 281 -9.26 6.59 16.02
N TYR A 282 -9.50 7.19 14.86
CA TYR A 282 -8.48 7.87 14.08
C TYR A 282 -8.84 9.34 13.82
N ASP A 283 -7.89 10.22 14.11
CA ASP A 283 -7.97 11.65 13.78
C ASP A 283 -6.75 12.05 12.96
N PHE A 284 -6.99 12.38 11.70
CA PHE A 284 -6.00 12.93 10.77
C PHE A 284 -6.38 14.34 10.30
N SER A 285 -7.22 15.03 11.08
CA SER A 285 -7.55 16.45 10.88
C SER A 285 -6.47 17.36 11.49
N LEU A 286 -6.59 18.66 11.27
CA LEU A 286 -5.80 19.69 11.94
C LEU A 286 -6.44 20.12 13.27
N SER A 287 -7.01 19.15 14.01
CA SER A 287 -7.59 19.40 15.31
C SER A 287 -6.56 19.95 16.31
N ASP A 288 -7.05 20.64 17.32
CA ASP A 288 -6.25 21.11 18.46
C ASP A 288 -5.46 19.98 19.12
N PHE A 289 -6.04 18.78 19.18
CA PHE A 289 -5.37 17.59 19.68
C PHE A 289 -4.15 17.24 18.82
N ASN A 290 -4.31 17.12 17.51
CA ASN A 290 -3.19 16.78 16.62
C ASN A 290 -2.11 17.87 16.61
N LEU A 291 -2.49 19.13 16.57
CA LEU A 291 -1.52 20.24 16.59
C LEU A 291 -0.70 20.28 17.88
N LYS A 292 -1.29 19.94 19.03
CA LYS A 292 -0.62 19.99 20.35
C LYS A 292 0.09 18.68 20.71
N GLN A 293 -0.56 17.54 20.52
CA GLN A 293 -0.08 16.21 20.97
C GLN A 293 0.67 15.45 19.88
N ARG A 294 0.36 15.72 18.62
CA ARG A 294 0.99 15.08 17.44
C ARG A 294 1.80 16.08 16.60
N GLY A 295 1.99 17.29 17.13
CA GLY A 295 2.73 18.36 16.49
C GLY A 295 4.20 18.00 16.19
N PRO A 296 4.83 18.71 15.23
CA PRO A 296 6.23 18.49 14.90
C PRO A 296 7.16 18.81 16.07
N LYS A 297 8.20 18.00 16.23
CA LYS A 297 9.32 18.23 17.13
C LYS A 297 10.61 18.54 16.34
N PRO A 298 11.64 19.09 16.99
CA PRO A 298 12.95 19.27 16.36
C PRO A 298 13.46 17.95 15.76
N GLY A 299 13.89 18.00 14.50
CA GLY A 299 14.40 16.84 13.78
C GLY A 299 13.34 15.93 13.12
N ASP A 300 12.04 16.12 13.39
CA ASP A 300 10.98 15.47 12.61
C ASP A 300 11.00 15.92 11.14
N LEU A 301 10.16 15.29 10.31
CA LEU A 301 10.00 15.61 8.89
C LEU A 301 8.55 15.95 8.55
N GLY A 302 8.31 17.13 8.00
CA GLY A 302 7.05 17.49 7.34
C GLY A 302 7.12 17.21 5.85
N VAL A 303 6.12 16.53 5.29
CA VAL A 303 6.02 16.28 3.85
C VAL A 303 4.72 16.86 3.33
N MET A 304 4.78 17.94 2.58
CA MET A 304 3.60 18.55 1.98
C MET A 304 3.42 17.98 0.57
N VAL A 305 2.27 17.39 0.28
CA VAL A 305 2.00 16.73 -1.01
C VAL A 305 0.87 17.44 -1.72
N ALA A 306 1.15 17.98 -2.91
CA ALA A 306 0.22 18.75 -3.73
C ALA A 306 0.06 18.14 -5.12
N LEU A 307 -1.17 18.17 -5.62
CA LEU A 307 -1.49 17.95 -7.03
C LEU A 307 -2.01 19.27 -7.62
N SER A 308 -1.71 19.56 -8.88
CA SER A 308 -2.21 20.81 -9.46
C SER A 308 -3.72 21.03 -9.36
N PRO A 309 -4.16 22.30 -9.23
CA PRO A 309 -3.35 23.51 -9.10
C PRO A 309 -3.08 23.90 -7.64
N GLU A 310 -2.97 22.93 -6.71
CA GLU A 310 -2.76 23.21 -5.28
C GLU A 310 -1.43 23.91 -5.01
N GLU A 311 -0.49 23.89 -5.96
CA GLU A 311 0.76 24.62 -5.85
C GLU A 311 0.58 26.14 -5.77
N ASN A 312 -0.57 26.66 -6.20
CA ASN A 312 -0.92 28.05 -5.98
C ASN A 312 -1.04 28.41 -4.49
N ASN A 313 -1.14 27.42 -3.61
CA ASN A 313 -1.23 27.61 -2.16
C ASN A 313 0.14 27.65 -1.46
N TRP A 314 1.25 27.29 -2.10
CA TRP A 314 2.56 27.20 -1.42
C TRP A 314 3.01 28.53 -0.81
N LEU A 315 2.78 29.64 -1.52
CA LEU A 315 3.28 30.97 -1.14
C LEU A 315 2.24 31.83 -0.42
N ASN A 316 0.99 31.38 -0.33
CA ASN A 316 -0.07 32.10 0.36
C ASN A 316 -0.03 31.79 1.86
N ASN A 317 0.37 32.74 2.70
CA ASN A 317 0.44 32.58 4.16
C ASN A 317 -0.90 32.18 4.82
N ASN A 318 -2.04 32.47 4.18
CA ASN A 318 -3.35 32.10 4.70
C ASN A 318 -3.77 30.68 4.29
N SER A 319 -3.06 30.05 3.36
CA SER A 319 -3.35 28.69 2.93
C SER A 319 -2.96 27.68 4.01
N THR A 320 -3.69 26.58 4.08
CA THR A 320 -3.39 25.49 5.00
C THR A 320 -2.02 24.88 4.71
N PHE A 321 -1.66 24.70 3.43
CA PHE A 321 -0.33 24.22 3.02
C PHE A 321 0.79 25.08 3.63
N SER A 322 0.71 26.41 3.46
CA SER A 322 1.73 27.32 3.97
C SER A 322 1.77 27.33 5.49
N ARG A 323 0.61 27.30 6.15
CA ARG A 323 0.50 27.28 7.62
C ARG A 323 1.12 26.01 8.22
N VAL A 324 0.82 24.83 7.65
CA VAL A 324 1.39 23.56 8.12
C VAL A 324 2.89 23.50 7.83
N ALA A 325 3.34 23.85 6.63
CA ALA A 325 4.77 23.91 6.32
C ALA A 325 5.54 24.85 7.29
N THR A 326 4.97 26.02 7.56
CA THR A 326 5.53 27.00 8.52
C THR A 326 5.55 26.44 9.94
N LEU A 327 4.53 25.69 10.36
CA LEU A 327 4.48 25.05 11.67
C LEU A 327 5.65 24.08 11.87
N PHE A 328 5.97 23.26 10.86
CA PHE A 328 7.10 22.32 10.91
C PHE A 328 8.44 23.06 11.00
N LEU A 329 8.65 24.06 10.14
CA LEU A 329 9.91 24.81 10.15
C LEU A 329 10.13 25.57 11.46
N LYS A 330 9.08 26.22 12.02
CA LYS A 330 9.18 26.94 13.29
C LYS A 330 9.48 26.04 14.49
N ASN A 331 9.15 24.75 14.41
CA ASN A 331 9.42 23.77 15.46
C ASN A 331 10.73 22.98 15.24
N GLY A 332 11.58 23.39 14.29
CA GLY A 332 12.87 22.74 14.06
C GLY A 332 12.80 21.45 13.25
N ALA A 333 11.67 21.14 12.61
CA ALA A 333 11.52 19.97 11.75
C ALA A 333 12.03 20.26 10.32
N ASN A 334 12.51 19.24 9.63
CA ASN A 334 12.82 19.32 8.21
C ASN A 334 11.54 19.38 7.36
N LEU A 335 11.66 19.81 6.11
CA LEU A 335 10.52 19.99 5.21
C LEU A 335 10.80 19.43 3.82
N VAL A 336 9.87 18.64 3.30
CA VAL A 336 9.83 18.20 1.90
C VAL A 336 8.54 18.71 1.26
N LEU A 337 8.67 19.29 0.07
CA LEU A 337 7.57 19.78 -0.75
C LEU A 337 7.49 18.91 -2.00
N VAL A 338 6.43 18.12 -2.12
CA VAL A 338 6.19 17.23 -3.26
C VAL A 338 5.04 17.80 -4.09
N ASN A 339 5.31 18.06 -5.36
CA ASN A 339 4.33 18.60 -6.30
C ASN A 339 4.32 17.82 -7.62
N LEU A 340 3.16 17.29 -7.98
CA LEU A 340 2.91 16.73 -9.30
C LEU A 340 2.26 17.81 -10.14
N ALA A 341 3.07 18.58 -10.85
CA ALA A 341 2.69 19.84 -11.46
C ALA A 341 2.26 19.69 -12.93
N GLY A 342 1.19 20.37 -13.31
CA GLY A 342 0.77 20.62 -14.71
C GLY A 342 1.36 21.90 -15.28
N LEU A 343 2.50 22.35 -14.73
CA LEU A 343 3.16 23.60 -15.10
C LEU A 343 4.27 23.33 -16.12
N SER A 344 4.58 24.34 -16.94
CA SER A 344 5.77 24.29 -17.78
C SER A 344 7.06 24.29 -16.95
N GLU A 345 8.14 23.75 -17.50
CA GLU A 345 9.45 23.70 -16.82
C GLU A 345 9.93 25.07 -16.33
N LYS A 346 9.71 26.12 -17.13
CA LYS A 346 10.04 27.51 -16.76
C LYS A 346 9.28 27.97 -15.52
N LYS A 347 7.97 27.66 -15.43
CA LYS A 347 7.14 28.00 -14.26
C LYS A 347 7.56 27.21 -13.03
N ILE A 348 7.91 25.93 -13.20
CA ILE A 348 8.43 25.10 -12.10
C ILE A 348 9.75 25.68 -11.57
N ALA A 349 10.66 26.10 -12.44
CA ALA A 349 11.93 26.69 -12.04
C ALA A 349 11.73 28.01 -11.25
N SER A 350 10.83 28.88 -11.70
CA SER A 350 10.46 30.12 -10.97
C SER A 350 9.87 29.79 -9.61
N LEU A 351 8.87 28.92 -9.58
CA LEU A 351 8.18 28.52 -8.36
C LEU A 351 9.15 27.91 -7.35
N LYS A 352 10.08 27.04 -7.78
CA LYS A 352 11.08 26.43 -6.88
C LYS A 352 11.91 27.49 -6.17
N LYS A 353 12.34 28.54 -6.89
CA LYS A 353 13.12 29.64 -6.31
C LYS A 353 12.28 30.45 -5.32
N GLU A 354 11.07 30.83 -5.70
CA GLU A 354 10.17 31.62 -4.85
C GLU A 354 9.79 30.86 -3.56
N VAL A 355 9.55 29.54 -3.68
CA VAL A 355 9.27 28.65 -2.55
C VAL A 355 10.47 28.53 -1.63
N GLU A 356 11.68 28.41 -2.19
CA GLU A 356 12.91 28.38 -1.40
C GLU A 356 13.05 29.66 -0.57
N ASP A 357 13.01 30.82 -1.22
CA ASP A 357 13.15 32.13 -0.56
C ASP A 357 12.08 32.34 0.53
N PHE A 358 10.85 31.95 0.24
CA PHE A 358 9.71 32.10 1.15
C PHE A 358 9.80 31.23 2.41
N TYR A 359 10.27 29.99 2.29
CA TYR A 359 10.37 29.07 3.43
C TYR A 359 11.69 29.18 4.17
N GLN A 360 12.78 29.55 3.51
CA GLN A 360 14.06 29.82 4.18
C GLN A 360 13.93 30.93 5.24
N ALA A 361 13.11 31.95 4.98
CA ALA A 361 12.80 32.99 5.96
C ALA A 361 12.03 32.48 7.22
N LYS A 362 11.51 31.25 7.20
CA LYS A 362 10.69 30.64 8.26
C LYS A 362 11.42 29.54 9.05
N VAL A 363 12.66 29.24 8.66
CA VAL A 363 13.53 28.26 9.31
C VAL A 363 13.89 28.74 10.72
N ALA A 364 13.74 27.87 11.72
CA ALA A 364 14.09 28.18 13.11
C ALA A 364 15.54 27.82 13.46
N GLN A 365 16.13 26.84 12.77
CA GLN A 365 17.46 26.28 13.02
C GLN A 365 18.24 26.15 11.71
N LYS A 366 19.50 26.59 11.72
CA LYS A 366 20.34 26.67 10.50
C LYS A 366 20.58 25.34 9.77
N ASN A 367 20.36 24.20 10.43
CA ASN A 367 20.60 22.86 9.88
C ASN A 367 19.34 22.21 9.28
N GLN A 368 18.18 22.84 9.35
CA GLN A 368 16.95 22.30 8.76
C GLN A 368 17.11 22.21 7.24
N LYS A 369 16.65 21.10 6.67
CA LYS A 369 16.65 20.88 5.22
C LYS A 369 15.27 21.18 4.65
N ILE A 370 15.25 21.90 3.53
CA ILE A 370 14.08 22.08 2.67
C ILE A 370 14.38 21.37 1.35
N ILE A 371 13.56 20.39 0.99
CA ILE A 371 13.72 19.62 -0.25
C ILE A 371 12.48 19.81 -1.12
N GLN A 372 12.68 20.11 -2.40
CA GLN A 372 11.60 20.33 -3.36
C GLN A 372 11.61 19.29 -4.47
N ILE A 373 10.55 18.48 -4.53
CA ILE A 373 10.30 17.48 -5.57
C ILE A 373 9.16 17.99 -6.45
N CYS A 374 9.47 18.49 -7.65
CA CYS A 374 8.44 18.94 -8.60
C CYS A 374 8.55 18.15 -9.89
N LEU A 375 7.50 17.41 -10.23
CA LEU A 375 7.47 16.59 -11.44
C LEU A 375 6.39 17.07 -12.38
N LEU A 376 6.73 17.18 -13.66
CA LEU A 376 5.82 17.62 -14.69
C LEU A 376 4.95 16.44 -15.14
N ILE A 377 3.66 16.51 -14.84
CA ILE A 377 2.66 15.51 -15.25
C ILE A 377 1.68 16.19 -16.19
N ASP A 378 1.41 15.55 -17.31
CA ASP A 378 0.46 16.06 -18.29
C ASP A 378 -0.97 15.92 -17.77
N GLN A 379 -1.75 17.00 -17.88
CA GLN A 379 -3.14 17.10 -17.43
C GLN A 379 -4.12 17.29 -18.58
N ASP A 380 -3.66 17.29 -19.84
CA ASP A 380 -4.57 17.38 -20.98
C ASP A 380 -5.53 16.19 -21.01
N ASN A 381 -6.83 16.45 -20.94
CA ASN A 381 -7.86 15.42 -20.98
C ASN A 381 -7.76 14.38 -19.84
N ASP A 382 -7.41 14.82 -18.61
CA ASP A 382 -7.29 14.00 -17.37
C ASP A 382 -8.25 14.50 -16.28
N PRO A 383 -9.59 14.37 -16.49
CA PRO A 383 -10.60 14.99 -15.63
C PRO A 383 -10.56 14.52 -14.18
N PHE A 384 -10.11 13.29 -13.90
CA PHE A 384 -10.02 12.77 -12.53
C PHE A 384 -8.64 12.96 -11.90
N HIS A 385 -7.73 13.65 -12.59
CA HIS A 385 -6.31 13.73 -12.21
C HIS A 385 -5.71 12.32 -12.03
N LEU A 386 -6.14 11.36 -12.85
CA LEU A 386 -5.73 9.96 -12.78
C LEU A 386 -4.22 9.85 -12.96
N ARG A 387 -3.66 10.59 -13.93
CA ARG A 387 -2.22 10.52 -14.22
C ARG A 387 -1.39 11.10 -13.08
N GLN A 388 -1.85 12.18 -12.45
CA GLN A 388 -1.17 12.75 -11.28
C GLN A 388 -1.21 11.82 -10.07
N ASN A 389 -2.36 11.21 -9.79
CA ASN A 389 -2.50 10.28 -8.68
C ASN A 389 -1.69 8.99 -8.89
N VAL A 390 -1.73 8.41 -10.09
CA VAL A 390 -0.93 7.22 -10.43
C VAL A 390 0.56 7.53 -10.41
N ALA A 391 0.98 8.71 -10.88
CA ALA A 391 2.38 9.13 -10.75
C ALA A 391 2.80 9.28 -9.29
N LEU A 392 2.01 9.99 -8.49
CA LEU A 392 2.28 10.14 -7.06
C LEU A 392 2.35 8.79 -6.37
N LYS A 393 1.41 7.87 -6.65
CA LYS A 393 1.40 6.51 -6.12
C LYS A 393 2.72 5.79 -6.43
N MET A 394 3.16 5.80 -7.68
CA MET A 394 4.42 5.17 -8.08
C MET A 394 5.63 5.75 -7.35
N ILE A 395 5.67 7.08 -7.18
CA ILE A 395 6.76 7.77 -6.49
C ILE A 395 6.75 7.45 -5.00
N LEU A 396 5.58 7.50 -4.34
CA LEU A 396 5.44 7.15 -2.94
C LEU A 396 5.81 5.69 -2.70
N ASN A 397 5.37 4.77 -3.56
CA ASN A 397 5.72 3.36 -3.43
C ASN A 397 7.22 3.12 -3.62
N ALA A 398 7.87 3.81 -4.58
CA ALA A 398 9.31 3.73 -4.77
C ALA A 398 10.08 4.33 -3.58
N HIS A 399 9.68 5.52 -3.13
CA HIS A 399 10.29 6.23 -2.01
C HIS A 399 10.13 5.46 -0.70
N SER A 400 8.90 5.07 -0.32
CA SER A 400 8.63 4.35 0.92
C SER A 400 9.35 3.01 0.97
N THR A 401 9.41 2.30 -0.16
CA THR A 401 10.17 1.05 -0.27
C THR A 401 11.66 1.31 -0.14
N ALA A 402 12.22 2.33 -0.82
CA ALA A 402 13.64 2.64 -0.75
C ALA A 402 14.08 3.08 0.66
N VAL A 403 13.26 3.86 1.38
CA VAL A 403 13.48 4.20 2.79
C VAL A 403 13.60 2.93 3.62
N MET A 404 12.67 1.99 3.47
CA MET A 404 12.65 0.76 4.25
C MET A 404 13.77 -0.21 3.86
N THR A 405 14.17 -0.23 2.58
CA THR A 405 15.37 -0.94 2.12
C THR A 405 16.62 -0.38 2.79
N LYS A 406 16.78 0.95 2.87
CA LYS A 406 17.90 1.58 3.58
C LYS A 406 17.92 1.24 5.07
N LEU A 407 16.76 1.03 5.67
CA LEU A 407 16.61 0.61 7.07
C LEU A 407 16.67 -0.91 7.26
N GLY A 408 17.11 -1.66 6.24
CA GLY A 408 17.35 -3.11 6.33
C GLY A 408 16.08 -3.97 6.40
N ARG A 409 14.91 -3.45 5.99
CA ARG A 409 13.63 -4.19 5.99
C ARG A 409 13.43 -5.05 4.73
N VAL A 410 14.31 -4.94 3.75
CA VAL A 410 14.26 -5.64 2.47
C VAL A 410 15.60 -6.34 2.23
N ILE A 411 15.56 -7.60 1.80
CA ILE A 411 16.75 -8.41 1.51
C ILE A 411 16.64 -8.96 0.10
N GLY A 412 17.63 -8.62 -0.74
CA GLY A 412 17.52 -8.80 -2.19
C GLY A 412 16.30 -8.02 -2.69
N ASN A 413 15.31 -8.75 -3.22
CA ASN A 413 14.01 -8.22 -3.62
C ASN A 413 12.84 -8.71 -2.72
N THR A 414 13.12 -9.24 -1.53
CA THR A 414 12.12 -9.84 -0.65
C THR A 414 11.94 -9.06 0.65
N MET A 415 10.70 -8.98 1.12
CA MET A 415 10.37 -8.43 2.43
C MET A 415 10.49 -9.56 3.44
N THR A 416 11.60 -9.61 4.17
CA THR A 416 11.87 -10.64 5.18
C THR A 416 11.30 -10.28 6.55
N ASN A 417 10.90 -9.02 6.74
CA ASN A 417 10.20 -8.52 7.93
C ASN A 417 8.69 -8.75 7.85
N VAL A 418 8.26 -9.99 7.63
CA VAL A 418 6.85 -10.38 7.56
C VAL A 418 6.37 -10.88 8.92
N SER A 419 5.22 -10.38 9.38
CA SER A 419 4.51 -10.94 10.53
C SER A 419 3.61 -12.09 10.07
N PRO A 420 3.81 -13.34 10.53
CA PRO A 420 3.01 -14.50 10.13
C PRO A 420 1.64 -14.53 10.86
N SER A 421 0.78 -13.52 10.62
CA SER A 421 -0.48 -13.34 11.37
C SER A 421 -1.70 -14.05 10.78
N ASN A 422 -1.60 -14.61 9.58
CA ASN A 422 -2.66 -15.40 8.93
C ASN A 422 -2.05 -16.48 8.01
N LEU A 423 -2.87 -17.40 7.51
CA LEU A 423 -2.41 -18.52 6.68
C LEU A 423 -1.61 -18.10 5.44
N LYS A 424 -2.02 -17.01 4.76
CA LYS A 424 -1.28 -16.46 3.61
C LYS A 424 0.10 -15.96 4.01
N LEU A 425 0.19 -15.24 5.14
CA LEU A 425 1.46 -14.70 5.64
C LEU A 425 2.37 -15.77 6.26
N ILE A 426 1.81 -16.81 6.89
CA ILE A 426 2.56 -18.01 7.31
C ILE A 426 3.15 -18.72 6.10
N GLY A 427 2.35 -18.91 5.04
CA GLY A 427 2.82 -19.52 3.80
C GLY A 427 3.94 -18.73 3.15
N ARG A 428 3.79 -17.40 3.09
CA ARG A 428 4.82 -16.48 2.61
C ARG A 428 6.10 -16.54 3.46
N ALA A 429 5.98 -16.50 4.79
CA ALA A 429 7.12 -16.56 5.71
C ALA A 429 7.88 -17.88 5.55
N THR A 430 7.16 -19.00 5.45
CA THR A 430 7.74 -20.32 5.21
C THR A 430 8.51 -20.36 3.89
N TYR A 431 7.91 -19.85 2.81
CA TYR A 431 8.56 -19.78 1.51
C TYR A 431 9.83 -18.92 1.54
N LEU A 432 9.80 -17.77 2.24
CA LEU A 432 10.98 -16.91 2.38
C LEU A 432 12.12 -17.63 3.11
N ILE A 433 11.82 -18.32 4.21
CA ILE A 433 12.82 -19.13 4.93
C ILE A 433 13.42 -20.18 3.99
N GLN A 434 12.55 -20.94 3.30
CA GLN A 434 12.98 -21.96 2.37
C GLN A 434 13.87 -21.40 1.25
N SER A 435 13.43 -20.30 0.60
CA SER A 435 14.16 -19.68 -0.50
C SER A 435 15.53 -19.20 -0.05
N HIS A 436 15.61 -18.37 0.99
CA HIS A 436 16.87 -17.77 1.45
C HIS A 436 17.88 -18.81 1.93
N VAL A 437 17.42 -19.83 2.68
CA VAL A 437 18.30 -20.92 3.10
C VAL A 437 18.81 -21.67 1.87
N ASN A 438 17.91 -22.08 0.96
CA ASN A 438 18.31 -22.87 -0.21
C ASN A 438 19.21 -22.10 -1.18
N ASP A 439 19.01 -20.80 -1.31
CA ASP A 439 19.87 -19.93 -2.13
C ASP A 439 21.28 -19.85 -1.54
N CYS A 440 21.41 -19.79 -0.22
CA CYS A 440 22.71 -19.85 0.47
C CYS A 440 23.38 -21.22 0.30
N LEU A 441 22.64 -22.31 0.49
CA LEU A 441 23.15 -23.69 0.37
C LEU A 441 23.66 -24.02 -1.04
N ARG A 442 23.14 -23.35 -2.08
CA ARG A 442 23.55 -23.53 -3.48
C ARG A 442 24.76 -22.70 -3.87
N GLN A 443 25.23 -21.77 -3.02
CA GLN A 443 26.37 -20.94 -3.37
C GLN A 443 27.66 -21.77 -3.46
N PRO A 444 28.53 -21.53 -4.47
CA PRO A 444 29.79 -22.24 -4.61
C PRO A 444 30.67 -22.19 -3.35
N GLU A 445 30.74 -21.03 -2.68
CA GLU A 445 31.55 -20.87 -1.47
C GLU A 445 31.01 -21.68 -0.29
N TRP A 446 29.68 -21.75 -0.15
CA TRP A 446 29.05 -22.62 0.86
C TRP A 446 29.37 -24.09 0.59
N ILE A 447 29.21 -24.53 -0.66
CA ILE A 447 29.49 -25.92 -1.07
C ILE A 447 30.97 -26.27 -0.83
N LYS A 448 31.89 -25.36 -1.17
CA LYS A 448 33.33 -25.54 -0.96
C LYS A 448 33.69 -25.70 0.52
N LYS A 449 33.03 -24.95 1.41
CA LYS A 449 33.36 -24.90 2.84
C LYS A 449 32.65 -25.97 3.67
N TYR A 450 31.40 -26.30 3.34
CA TYR A 450 30.54 -27.15 4.16
C TYR A 450 30.02 -28.40 3.44
N GLY A 451 30.26 -28.52 2.13
CA GLY A 451 29.84 -29.64 1.29
C GLY A 451 28.48 -29.42 0.62
N LEU A 452 28.25 -30.18 -0.45
CA LEU A 452 26.97 -30.21 -1.15
C LEU A 452 25.91 -30.92 -0.30
N ARG A 453 24.68 -30.40 -0.32
CA ARG A 453 23.54 -31.03 0.34
C ARG A 453 22.23 -30.77 -0.38
N SER A 454 21.23 -31.60 -0.06
CA SER A 454 19.87 -31.38 -0.50
C SER A 454 19.29 -30.07 0.07
N PRO A 455 18.48 -29.35 -0.73
CA PRO A 455 17.70 -28.21 -0.27
C PRO A 455 16.79 -28.60 0.91
N ILE A 456 16.51 -27.65 1.81
CA ILE A 456 15.47 -27.83 2.81
C ILE A 456 14.09 -27.83 2.15
N THR A 457 13.21 -28.65 2.70
CA THR A 457 11.81 -28.78 2.32
C THR A 457 10.98 -27.66 2.93
N TYR A 458 9.78 -27.46 2.37
CA TYR A 458 8.80 -26.51 2.92
C TYR A 458 8.39 -26.90 4.34
N GLY A 459 8.26 -28.20 4.62
CA GLY A 459 7.94 -28.73 5.95
C GLY A 459 9.02 -28.42 6.98
N GLU A 460 10.30 -28.59 6.64
CA GLU A 460 11.41 -28.21 7.53
C GLU A 460 11.44 -26.71 7.82
N ALA A 461 11.27 -25.87 6.79
CA ALA A 461 11.18 -24.42 6.97
C ALA A 461 9.99 -24.03 7.86
N ASN A 462 8.85 -24.69 7.68
CA ASN A 462 7.62 -24.42 8.43
C ASN A 462 7.74 -24.82 9.90
N ALA A 463 8.37 -25.96 10.19
CA ALA A 463 8.62 -26.41 11.56
C ALA A 463 9.47 -25.40 12.34
N VAL A 464 10.56 -24.90 11.74
CA VAL A 464 11.41 -23.89 12.37
C VAL A 464 10.69 -22.55 12.54
N LEU A 465 9.84 -22.17 11.58
CA LEU A 465 9.00 -20.98 11.69
C LEU A 465 8.07 -21.05 12.90
N PHE A 466 7.34 -22.17 13.08
CA PHE A 466 6.41 -22.32 14.20
C PHE A 466 7.12 -22.30 15.56
N ASP A 467 8.30 -22.90 15.67
CA ASP A 467 9.12 -22.81 16.88
C ASP A 467 9.57 -21.37 17.15
N SER A 468 9.95 -20.64 16.09
CA SER A 468 10.33 -19.22 16.19
C SER A 468 9.14 -18.32 16.60
N ILE A 469 7.93 -18.61 16.10
CA ILE A 469 6.69 -17.91 16.48
C ILE A 469 6.41 -18.12 17.97
N ALA A 470 6.49 -19.37 18.45
CA ALA A 470 6.25 -19.70 19.85
C ALA A 470 7.26 -18.99 20.76
N PHE A 471 8.53 -18.94 20.37
CA PHE A 471 9.60 -18.28 21.10
C PHE A 471 9.43 -16.75 21.20
N LEU A 472 8.96 -16.10 20.14
CA LEU A 472 8.85 -14.63 20.08
C LEU A 472 7.52 -14.08 20.60
N LYS A 473 6.52 -14.93 20.87
CA LYS A 473 5.15 -14.55 21.26
C LYS A 473 5.10 -13.53 22.40
N ASP A 474 5.93 -13.73 23.44
CA ASP A 474 5.93 -12.92 24.66
C ASP A 474 7.10 -11.91 24.72
N LYS A 475 7.86 -11.77 23.63
CA LYS A 475 9.05 -10.91 23.54
C LYS A 475 8.82 -9.69 22.65
N GLN A 476 7.59 -9.19 22.57
CA GLN A 476 7.21 -8.14 21.59
C GLN A 476 8.00 -6.84 21.72
N GLU A 477 8.41 -6.44 22.94
CA GLU A 477 9.25 -5.25 23.15
C GLU A 477 10.69 -5.43 22.62
N THR A 478 11.22 -6.65 22.63
CA THR A 478 12.54 -7.02 22.04
C THR A 478 12.42 -7.44 20.57
N ALA A 479 11.24 -7.88 20.13
CA ALA A 479 10.93 -8.35 18.78
C ALA A 479 10.42 -7.24 17.84
N GLY A 480 10.28 -6.01 18.34
CA GLY A 480 9.82 -4.83 17.57
C GLY A 480 10.67 -4.48 16.34
N GLN A 481 11.78 -5.18 16.10
CA GLN A 481 12.62 -5.00 14.92
C GLN A 481 13.06 -6.30 14.22
N THR A 482 12.72 -7.49 14.75
CA THR A 482 13.27 -8.78 14.29
C THR A 482 12.19 -9.78 13.88
N ALA A 483 12.35 -10.35 12.68
CA ALA A 483 11.37 -11.23 12.05
C ALA A 483 11.59 -12.71 12.44
N GLU A 484 10.50 -13.41 12.71
CA GLU A 484 10.41 -14.87 12.86
C GLU A 484 11.14 -15.56 11.69
N VAL A 485 11.04 -14.97 10.50
CA VAL A 485 11.76 -15.36 9.27
C VAL A 485 13.27 -15.24 9.41
N ALA A 486 13.78 -14.10 9.88
CA ALA A 486 15.21 -13.86 10.03
C ALA A 486 15.83 -14.78 11.09
N LEU A 487 15.14 -14.94 12.22
CA LEU A 487 15.52 -15.89 13.26
C LEU A 487 15.60 -17.32 12.69
N SER A 488 14.57 -17.74 11.95
CA SER A 488 14.50 -19.07 11.34
C SER A 488 15.64 -19.31 10.34
N ILE A 489 15.91 -18.34 9.44
CA ILE A 489 16.97 -18.47 8.42
C ILE A 489 18.34 -18.63 9.10
N ILE A 490 18.69 -17.73 10.03
CA ILE A 490 19.98 -17.79 10.73
C ILE A 490 20.10 -19.08 11.53
N ARG A 491 19.04 -19.46 12.26
CA ARG A 491 19.06 -20.69 13.06
C ARG A 491 19.28 -21.93 12.22
N ILE A 492 18.63 -22.03 11.05
CA ILE A 492 18.86 -23.13 10.11
C ILE A 492 20.31 -23.08 9.62
N LEU A 493 20.76 -21.99 9.03
CA LEU A 493 22.11 -21.89 8.45
C LEU A 493 23.21 -22.16 9.49
N GLU A 494 23.09 -21.63 10.70
CA GLU A 494 24.03 -21.90 11.78
C GLU A 494 24.01 -23.35 12.27
N SER A 495 22.83 -23.97 12.33
CA SER A 495 22.73 -25.38 12.72
C SER A 495 23.46 -26.28 11.73
N LEU A 496 23.40 -25.92 10.45
CA LEU A 496 24.08 -26.63 9.38
C LEU A 496 25.57 -26.33 9.35
N ARG A 497 25.96 -25.07 9.57
CA ARG A 497 27.34 -24.63 9.65
C ARG A 497 28.10 -25.33 10.79
N GLN A 498 27.46 -25.44 11.96
CA GLN A 498 28.07 -25.99 13.17
C GLN A 498 27.79 -27.49 13.37
N LYS A 499 26.96 -28.11 12.51
CA LYS A 499 26.53 -29.50 12.61
C LYS A 499 25.93 -29.86 13.98
N ARG A 500 25.21 -28.91 14.60
CA ARG A 500 24.49 -29.08 15.88
C ARG A 500 23.20 -28.27 15.88
N GLY A 501 22.27 -28.58 16.78
CA GLY A 501 21.09 -27.74 16.99
C GLY A 501 21.49 -26.39 17.59
N ILE A 502 21.03 -25.29 16.96
CA ILE A 502 21.16 -23.94 17.48
C ILE A 502 19.85 -23.55 18.17
N SER A 503 19.97 -23.02 19.39
CA SER A 503 18.83 -22.52 20.17
C SER A 503 18.26 -21.22 19.58
N ASN A 504 17.03 -20.87 19.97
CA ASN A 504 16.42 -19.62 19.55
C ASN A 504 17.16 -18.39 20.14
N GLU A 505 17.71 -18.51 21.35
CA GLU A 505 18.51 -17.48 22.00
C GLU A 505 19.82 -17.20 21.27
N GLU A 506 20.55 -18.24 20.88
CA GLU A 506 21.79 -18.13 20.10
C GLU A 506 21.53 -17.47 18.74
N ALA A 507 20.49 -17.92 18.03
CA ALA A 507 20.12 -17.34 16.75
C ALA A 507 19.66 -15.87 16.89
N LEU A 508 18.86 -15.56 17.92
CA LEU A 508 18.39 -14.20 18.17
C LEU A 508 19.57 -13.24 18.43
N THR A 509 20.56 -13.69 19.19
CA THR A 509 21.78 -12.90 19.46
C THR A 509 22.51 -12.55 18.17
N ILE A 510 22.61 -13.50 17.22
CA ILE A 510 23.24 -13.24 15.91
C ILE A 510 22.39 -12.24 15.10
N VAL A 511 21.06 -12.40 15.09
CA VAL A 511 20.18 -11.47 14.37
C VAL A 511 20.32 -10.05 14.93
N GLN A 512 20.40 -9.89 16.26
CA GLN A 512 20.54 -8.58 16.89
C GLN A 512 21.90 -7.94 16.63
N ASN A 513 22.98 -8.72 16.62
CA ASN A 513 24.34 -8.21 16.47
C ASN A 513 24.74 -7.95 15.00
N THR A 514 24.26 -8.77 14.07
CA THR A 514 24.69 -8.73 12.66
C THR A 514 23.56 -8.35 11.72
N GLY A 515 22.31 -8.70 12.04
CA GLY A 515 21.20 -8.60 11.09
C GLY A 515 21.29 -9.63 9.96
N LEU A 516 20.14 -9.92 9.34
CA LEU A 516 20.06 -10.98 8.33
C LEU A 516 20.81 -10.64 7.03
N ALA A 517 20.76 -9.39 6.57
CA ALA A 517 21.39 -8.99 5.30
C ALA A 517 22.92 -9.16 5.34
N GLU A 518 23.56 -8.64 6.39
CA GLU A 518 25.01 -8.78 6.58
C GLU A 518 25.39 -10.24 6.85
N TYR A 519 24.59 -10.97 7.62
CA TYR A 519 24.80 -12.41 7.86
C TYR A 519 24.82 -13.20 6.55
N LEU A 520 23.80 -13.03 5.69
CA LEU A 520 23.72 -13.72 4.41
C LEU A 520 24.90 -13.34 3.51
N SER A 521 25.26 -12.06 3.43
CA SER A 521 26.43 -11.61 2.67
C SER A 521 27.72 -12.34 3.10
N LYS A 522 27.93 -12.49 4.42
CA LYS A 522 29.10 -13.19 4.98
C LYS A 522 29.02 -14.71 4.81
N ALA A 523 27.83 -15.29 4.84
CA ALA A 523 27.62 -16.72 4.65
C ALA A 523 27.90 -17.15 3.20
N THR A 524 27.77 -16.22 2.25
CA THR A 524 27.97 -16.44 0.81
C THR A 524 29.28 -15.86 0.27
N SER A 525 30.08 -15.19 1.11
CA SER A 525 31.44 -14.75 0.81
C SER A 525 32.44 -15.76 1.36
#